data_AF-A0A0K2RC48-F1
#
_entry.id   AF-A0A0K2RC48-F1
#
_cell.length_a   1.000
_cell.length_b   1.000
_cell.length_c   1.000
_cell.angle_alpha   90.00
_cell.angle_beta   90.00
_cell.angle_gamma   90.00
#
_symmetry.space_group_name_H-M   'P 1'
#
loop_
_entity.id
_entity.type
_entity.pdbx_description
1 polymer ?
#
loop_
_entity_poly.entity_id
_entity_poly.type
_entity_poly.pdbx_seq_one_letter_code
_entity_poly.pdbx_strand_id
1 'polypeptide(L)'
;MLTVSSGSVQKTFTLAQLAALPQYSYGLPIACVEGWSQGAQWRGVRVRDLMATVGAPADAELQISSMEKGGVYGRSFMPAAYSQDEQTLLALELNGEPLDLDHGYPARIIAPDARASCRPNGCTKWR
;
A
#
# COMPACT_ATOMS: atom_id res chain seq x y z
N MET A 1 -3.74 -8.32 -10.55
CA MET A 1 -4.28 -6.99 -10.89
C MET A 1 -4.77 -6.36 -9.59
N LEU A 2 -4.55 -5.06 -9.40
CA LEU A 2 -4.92 -4.35 -8.18
C LEU A 2 -6.26 -3.65 -8.40
N THR A 3 -7.24 -3.90 -7.54
CA THR A 3 -8.53 -3.21 -7.59
C THR A 3 -8.57 -2.15 -6.49
N VAL A 4 -8.95 -0.94 -6.87
CA VAL A 4 -9.32 0.18 -5.98
C VAL A 4 -10.82 0.37 -6.09
N SER A 5 -11.53 0.42 -4.97
CA SER A 5 -12.96 0.69 -4.93
C SER A 5 -13.29 1.86 -4.00
N SER A 6 -14.39 2.55 -4.32
CA SER A 6 -15.02 3.57 -3.49
C SER A 6 -16.53 3.52 -3.72
N GLY A 7 -17.27 3.04 -2.73
CA GLY A 7 -18.71 2.79 -2.85
C GLY A 7 -19.01 1.78 -3.97
N SER A 8 -19.75 2.20 -4.99
CA SER A 8 -20.11 1.37 -6.15
C SER A 8 -19.11 1.47 -7.31
N VAL A 9 -18.14 2.39 -7.27
CA VAL A 9 -17.12 2.56 -8.32
C VAL A 9 -15.91 1.72 -7.98
N GLN A 10 -15.47 0.89 -8.92
CA GLN A 10 -14.22 0.15 -8.81
C GLN A 10 -13.40 0.27 -10.08
N LYS A 11 -12.08 0.33 -9.93
CA LYS A 11 -11.14 0.34 -11.04
C LYS A 11 -10.01 -0.63 -10.76
N THR A 12 -9.64 -1.37 -11.80
CA THR A 12 -8.58 -2.37 -11.73
C THR A 12 -7.38 -1.91 -12.53
N PHE A 13 -6.20 -2.05 -11.93
CA PHE A 13 -4.91 -1.68 -12.48
C PHE A 13 -4.00 -2.90 -12.62
N THR A 14 -3.26 -2.97 -13.73
CA THR A 14 -2.11 -3.88 -13.86
C THR A 14 -0.87 -3.25 -13.25
N LEU A 15 0.17 -4.05 -13.01
CA LEU A 15 1.45 -3.53 -12.51
C LEU A 15 2.03 -2.50 -13.47
N ALA A 16 1.93 -2.74 -14.78
CA ALA A 16 2.36 -1.80 -15.80
C ALA A 16 1.57 -0.48 -15.75
N GLN A 17 0.26 -0.53 -15.51
CA GLN A 17 -0.54 0.68 -15.34
C GLN A 17 -0.17 1.46 -14.08
N LEU A 18 0.11 0.76 -12.97
CA LEU A 18 0.58 1.40 -11.74
C LEU A 18 1.96 2.04 -11.91
N ALA A 19 2.88 1.37 -12.61
CA ALA A 19 4.20 1.90 -12.91
C ALA A 19 4.16 3.13 -13.84
N ALA A 20 3.12 3.27 -14.67
CA ALA A 20 2.91 4.41 -15.54
C ALA A 20 2.30 5.64 -14.83
N LEU A 21 1.76 5.48 -13.61
CA LEU A 21 1.29 6.60 -12.80
C LEU A 21 2.46 7.39 -12.19
N PRO A 22 2.23 8.65 -11.74
CA PRO A 22 3.26 9.40 -11.02
C PRO A 22 3.83 8.61 -9.84
N GLN A 23 5.16 8.43 -9.84
CA GLN A 23 5.89 7.70 -8.80
C GLN A 23 6.47 8.69 -7.79
N TYR A 24 6.36 8.36 -6.51
CA TYR A 24 6.87 9.14 -5.40
C TYR A 24 7.75 8.27 -4.52
N SER A 25 8.69 8.91 -3.83
CA SER A 25 9.67 8.22 -3.00
C SER A 25 9.70 8.80 -1.59
N TYR A 26 9.53 7.94 -0.58
CA TYR A 26 9.63 8.33 0.83
C TYR A 26 10.51 7.38 1.63
N GLY A 27 11.33 7.97 2.51
CA GLY A 27 12.11 7.24 3.49
C GLY A 27 11.23 6.86 4.68
N LEU A 28 10.76 5.61 4.72
CA LEU A 28 9.92 5.09 5.80
C LEU A 28 10.56 3.81 6.36
N PRO A 29 10.55 3.61 7.68
CA PRO A 29 11.23 2.47 8.27
C PRO A 29 10.47 1.17 8.02
N ILE A 30 11.21 0.10 7.72
CA ILE A 30 10.72 -1.26 7.91
C ILE A 30 10.79 -1.56 9.41
N ALA A 31 9.64 -1.74 10.05
CA ALA A 31 9.57 -2.21 11.43
C ALA A 31 9.56 -3.75 11.43
N CYS A 32 10.56 -4.38 12.07
CA CYS A 32 10.52 -5.80 12.35
C CYS A 32 9.80 -6.06 13.68
N VAL A 33 9.08 -7.17 13.76
CA VAL A 33 8.41 -7.66 14.99
C VAL A 33 9.39 -7.92 16.14
N GLU A 34 10.69 -8.00 15.86
CA GLU A 34 11.76 -8.25 16.83
C GLU A 34 12.35 -6.97 17.43
N GLY A 35 11.74 -5.80 17.17
CA GLY A 35 12.09 -4.55 17.85
C GLY A 35 13.21 -3.74 17.19
N TRP A 36 13.72 -4.17 16.03
CA TRP A 36 14.61 -3.36 15.19
C TRP A 36 13.82 -2.69 14.06
N SER A 37 14.23 -1.48 13.69
CA SER A 37 13.73 -0.79 12.50
C SER A 37 14.89 -0.34 11.64
N GLN A 38 14.82 -0.60 10.33
CA GLN A 38 15.78 -0.08 9.36
C GLN A 38 15.09 0.95 8.49
N GLY A 39 15.73 2.10 8.30
CA GLY A 39 15.27 3.09 7.32
C GLY A 39 15.31 2.50 5.92
N ALA A 40 14.21 2.61 5.18
CA ALA A 40 14.14 2.12 3.83
C ALA A 40 13.53 3.15 2.90
N GLN A 41 13.99 3.16 1.65
CA GLN A 41 13.46 4.03 0.63
C GLN A 41 12.36 3.29 -0.13
N TRP A 42 11.13 3.75 0.03
CA TRP A 42 9.99 3.18 -0.69
C TRP A 42 9.70 4.05 -1.90
N ARG A 43 9.34 3.41 -3.01
CA ARG A 43 8.89 4.10 -4.23
C ARG A 43 7.62 3.47 -4.78
N GLY A 44 6.66 4.31 -5.14
CA GLY A 44 5.36 3.86 -5.63
C GLY A 44 4.36 4.99 -5.89
N VAL A 45 3.09 4.62 -6.03
CA VAL A 45 1.99 5.56 -6.31
C VAL A 45 1.37 6.01 -5.00
N ARG A 46 1.05 7.31 -4.86
CA ARG A 46 0.30 7.80 -3.70
C ARG A 46 -1.10 7.21 -3.68
N VAL A 47 -1.53 6.71 -2.52
CA VAL A 47 -2.88 6.17 -2.35
C VAL A 47 -3.94 7.22 -2.64
N ARG A 48 -3.73 8.47 -2.22
CA ARG A 48 -4.64 9.59 -2.54
C ARG A 48 -4.85 9.76 -4.05
N ASP A 49 -3.77 9.62 -4.84
CA ASP A 49 -3.81 9.85 -6.28
C ASP A 49 -4.56 8.68 -6.95
N LEU A 50 -4.39 7.46 -6.45
CA LEU A 50 -5.18 6.29 -6.87
C LEU A 50 -6.67 6.49 -6.56
N MET A 51 -7.00 6.96 -5.36
CA MET A 51 -8.39 7.24 -4.94
C MET A 51 -9.03 8.34 -5.79
N ALA A 52 -8.26 9.37 -6.14
CA ALA A 52 -8.72 10.41 -7.07
C ALA A 52 -9.07 9.85 -8.46
N THR A 53 -8.39 8.80 -8.94
CA THR A 53 -8.71 8.20 -10.25
C THR A 53 -10.05 7.46 -10.31
N VAL A 54 -10.63 7.10 -9.16
CA VAL A 54 -11.96 6.48 -9.05
C VAL A 54 -13.02 7.46 -8.58
N GLY A 55 -12.68 8.75 -8.43
CA GLY A 55 -13.58 9.78 -7.93
C GLY A 55 -14.00 9.56 -6.47
N ALA A 56 -13.17 8.87 -5.68
CA ALA A 56 -13.47 8.60 -4.29
C ALA A 56 -13.45 9.90 -3.47
N PRO A 57 -14.41 10.10 -2.55
CA PRO A 57 -14.29 11.17 -1.58
C PRO A 57 -13.10 10.91 -0.65
N ALA A 58 -12.60 11.99 -0.06
CA ALA A 58 -11.45 11.99 0.85
C ALA A 58 -11.60 10.97 2.01
N ASP A 59 -12.82 10.74 2.46
CA ASP A 59 -13.16 9.85 3.56
C ASP A 59 -13.51 8.41 3.13
N ALA A 60 -13.25 8.04 1.87
CA ALA A 60 -13.55 6.70 1.39
C ALA A 60 -12.59 5.65 1.97
N GLU A 61 -13.17 4.51 2.34
CA GLU A 61 -12.41 3.31 2.66
C GLU A 61 -11.70 2.77 1.42
N LEU A 62 -10.41 2.46 1.57
CA LEU A 62 -9.63 1.86 0.50
C LEU A 62 -9.69 0.34 0.62
N GLN A 63 -10.20 -0.32 -0.41
CA GLN A 63 -10.00 -1.75 -0.60
C GLN A 63 -8.89 -1.98 -1.62
N ILE A 64 -7.85 -2.74 -1.25
CA ILE A 64 -6.82 -3.22 -2.16
C ILE A 64 -6.93 -4.74 -2.26
N SER A 65 -7.11 -5.25 -3.48
CA SER A 65 -7.05 -6.68 -3.75
C SER A 65 -5.65 -7.08 -4.28
N SER A 66 -5.02 -8.08 -3.65
CA SER A 66 -3.66 -8.54 -4.02
C SER A 66 -3.62 -9.07 -5.44
N MET A 67 -2.49 -8.83 -6.12
CA MET A 67 -2.24 -9.26 -7.48
C MET A 67 -1.80 -10.72 -7.60
N GLU A 68 -1.54 -11.41 -6.48
CA GLU A 68 -1.08 -12.80 -6.47
C GLU A 68 -2.18 -13.78 -6.88
N LYS A 69 -1.87 -14.65 -7.84
CA LYS A 69 -2.72 -15.80 -8.18
C LYS A 69 -2.57 -16.86 -7.08
N GLY A 70 -3.47 -16.87 -6.10
CA GLY A 70 -3.68 -18.04 -5.23
C GLY A 70 -3.41 -17.89 -3.73
N GLY A 71 -3.06 -16.71 -3.24
CA GLY A 71 -2.89 -16.45 -1.80
C GLY A 71 -4.22 -16.10 -1.10
N VAL A 72 -4.44 -16.64 0.10
CA VAL A 72 -5.64 -16.42 0.95
C VAL A 72 -5.74 -14.97 1.46
N TYR A 73 -4.71 -14.14 1.22
CA TYR A 73 -4.59 -12.74 1.66
C TYR A 73 -5.02 -11.72 0.60
N GLY A 74 -6.03 -12.07 -0.19
CA GLY A 74 -6.38 -11.38 -1.43
C GLY A 74 -7.03 -9.99 -1.29
N ARG A 75 -7.34 -9.50 -0.08
CA ARG A 75 -8.06 -8.22 0.14
C ARG A 75 -7.65 -7.55 1.46
N SER A 76 -7.21 -6.30 1.38
CA SER A 76 -6.96 -5.43 2.53
C SER A 76 -7.95 -4.27 2.52
N PHE A 77 -8.62 -4.04 3.64
CA PHE A 77 -9.42 -2.84 3.87
C PHE A 77 -8.62 -1.90 4.76
N MET A 78 -8.51 -0.64 4.34
CA MET A 78 -7.84 0.38 5.13
C MET A 78 -8.79 1.53 5.46
N PRO A 79 -8.71 2.07 6.69
CA PRO A 79 -9.41 3.29 7.07
C PRO A 79 -9.07 4.46 6.14
N ALA A 80 -10.00 5.39 6.01
CA ALA A 80 -9.83 6.60 5.20
C ALA A 80 -8.65 7.50 5.63
N ALA A 81 -8.14 7.35 6.87
CA ALA A 81 -6.94 8.07 7.30
C ALA A 81 -5.75 7.86 6.35
N TYR A 82 -5.65 6.66 5.75
CA TYR A 82 -4.60 6.32 4.79
C TYR A 82 -4.79 6.95 3.41
N SER A 83 -6.02 7.28 3.01
CA SER A 83 -6.29 8.01 1.76
C SER A 83 -6.05 9.51 1.89
N GLN A 84 -6.07 10.03 3.12
CA GLN A 84 -5.76 11.44 3.45
C GLN A 84 -4.27 11.72 3.65
N ASP A 85 -3.48 10.71 4.00
CA ASP A 85 -2.06 10.87 4.27
C ASP A 85 -1.25 10.99 2.96
N GLU A 86 -0.51 12.09 2.82
CA GLU A 86 0.27 12.40 1.61
C GLU A 86 1.53 11.53 1.43
N GLN A 87 1.95 10.86 2.50
CA GLN A 87 3.11 9.97 2.56
C GLN A 87 2.72 8.50 2.44
N THR A 88 1.42 8.18 2.36
CA THR A 88 0.94 6.82 2.14
C THR A 88 1.12 6.43 0.67
N LEU A 89 1.92 5.38 0.46
CA LEU A 89 2.24 4.84 -0.86
C LEU A 89 1.71 3.42 -1.01
N LEU A 90 1.23 3.12 -2.21
CA LEU A 90 1.31 1.80 -2.79
C LEU A 90 2.71 1.65 -3.41
N ALA A 91 3.65 1.16 -2.61
CA ALA A 91 5.03 0.90 -3.01
C ALA A 91 5.11 -0.26 -4.00
N LEU A 92 5.92 -0.09 -5.05
CA LEU A 92 6.29 -1.09 -6.04
C LEU A 92 7.77 -1.48 -5.93
N GLU A 93 8.56 -0.58 -5.35
CA GLU A 93 10.01 -0.73 -5.18
C GLU A 93 10.42 -0.42 -3.74
N LEU A 94 11.48 -1.11 -3.32
CA LEU A 94 12.16 -0.97 -2.05
C LEU A 94 13.66 -0.80 -2.30
N ASN A 95 14.23 0.30 -1.81
CA ASN A 95 15.65 0.64 -1.97
C ASN A 95 16.15 0.65 -3.43
N GLY A 96 15.25 0.98 -4.37
CA GLY A 96 15.56 1.05 -5.81
C GLY A 96 15.38 -0.27 -6.56
N GLU A 97 15.06 -1.35 -5.87
CA GLU A 97 14.76 -2.65 -6.46
C GLU A 97 13.25 -2.94 -6.41
N PRO A 98 12.69 -3.72 -7.35
CA PRO A 98 11.34 -4.25 -7.22
C PRO A 98 11.16 -4.99 -5.90
N LEU A 99 9.96 -4.95 -5.33
CA LEU A 99 9.68 -5.71 -4.11
C LEU A 99 9.95 -7.21 -4.30
N ASP A 100 10.50 -7.87 -3.29
CA ASP A 100 10.54 -9.33 -3.25
C ASP A 100 9.22 -9.91 -2.73
N LEU A 101 9.00 -11.21 -2.92
CA LEU A 101 7.83 -11.91 -2.38
C LEU A 101 7.68 -11.69 -0.86
N ASP A 102 8.79 -11.79 -0.11
CA ASP A 102 8.82 -11.57 1.34
C ASP A 102 8.52 -10.11 1.74
N HIS A 103 8.70 -9.18 0.81
CA HIS A 103 8.50 -7.75 1.00
C HIS A 103 7.16 -7.25 0.44
N GLY A 104 6.33 -8.14 -0.10
CA GLY A 104 4.99 -7.83 -0.61
C GLY A 104 4.95 -7.59 -2.12
N TYR A 105 5.78 -8.29 -2.90
CA TYR A 105 5.65 -8.28 -4.35
C TYR A 105 4.22 -8.65 -4.77
N PRO A 106 3.65 -8.01 -5.81
CA PRO A 106 4.25 -6.94 -6.62
C PRO A 106 3.99 -5.51 -6.11
N ALA A 107 3.24 -5.35 -5.02
CA ALA A 107 2.90 -4.04 -4.47
C ALA A 107 2.54 -4.11 -2.98
N ARG A 108 3.06 -3.17 -2.19
CA ARG A 108 2.83 -3.08 -0.74
C ARG A 108 2.38 -1.69 -0.33
N ILE A 109 1.44 -1.59 0.59
CA ILE A 109 1.09 -0.32 1.21
C ILE A 109 2.08 0.02 2.33
N ILE A 110 2.56 1.27 2.35
CA ILE A 110 3.37 1.84 3.42
C ILE A 110 2.82 3.21 3.81
N ALA A 111 2.77 3.50 5.11
CA ALA A 111 2.30 4.77 5.66
C ALA A 111 3.13 5.16 6.89
N PRO A 112 3.32 6.46 7.18
CA PRO A 112 4.10 6.91 8.34
C PRO A 112 3.53 6.45 9.69
N ASP A 113 2.20 6.49 9.81
CA ASP A 113 1.49 6.28 11.08
C ASP A 113 0.98 4.83 11.29
N ALA A 114 1.40 3.88 10.44
CA ALA A 114 1.06 2.47 10.64
C ALA A 114 1.59 1.92 12.00
N ARG A 115 2.51 2.65 12.66
CA ARG A 115 2.95 2.35 14.03
C ARG A 115 1.92 2.69 15.10
N ALA A 116 1.03 3.67 14.92
CA ALA A 116 0.02 4.00 15.94
C ALA A 116 -1.19 3.05 15.94
N SER A 117 -1.50 2.39 14.82
CA SER A 117 -2.58 1.39 14.77
C SER A 117 -2.12 -0.04 15.11
N CYS A 118 -0.82 -0.27 15.26
CA CYS A 118 -0.29 -1.54 15.77
C CYS A 118 -0.59 -1.64 17.28
N ARG A 119 -1.80 -2.07 17.62
CA ARG A 119 -2.03 -2.73 18.92
C ARG A 119 -1.00 -3.86 19.07
N PRO A 120 -0.57 -4.20 20.30
CA PRO A 120 0.53 -5.15 20.54
C PRO A 120 0.37 -6.55 19.90
N ASN A 121 -0.80 -6.88 19.36
CA ASN A 121 -1.08 -8.13 18.64
C ASN A 121 -1.41 -7.95 17.13
N GLY A 122 -1.13 -6.78 16.54
CA GLY A 122 -1.60 -6.40 15.21
C GLY A 122 -0.52 -5.91 14.26
N CYS A 123 0.71 -6.44 14.38
CA CYS A 123 1.69 -6.25 13.32
C CYS A 123 1.15 -6.91 12.05
N THR A 124 0.92 -6.12 11.00
CA THR A 124 0.69 -6.56 9.62
C THR A 124 1.98 -7.14 9.01
N LYS A 125 2.61 -8.05 9.76
CA LYS A 125 3.43 -9.12 9.23
C LYS A 125 2.46 -10.04 8.49
N TRP A 126 2.33 -9.78 7.20
CA TRP A 126 1.83 -10.75 6.25
C TRP A 126 2.66 -12.02 6.43
N ARG A 127 2.01 -13.09 6.87
CA ARG A 127 2.59 -14.42 7.01
C ARG A 127 1.81 -15.38 6.13
#